data_AF-A0A2E5E9V4-F1
#
_entry.id   AF-A0A2E5E9V4-F1
#
_cell.length_a   1.000
_cell.length_b   1.000
_cell.length_c   1.000
_cell.angle_alpha   90.00
_cell.angle_beta   90.00
_cell.angle_gamma   90.00
#
_symmetry.space_group_name_H-M   'P 1'
#
loop_
_entity.id
_entity.type
_entity.pdbx_description
1 polymer ?
#
loop_
_entity_poly.entity_id
_entity_poly.type
_entity_poly.pdbx_seq_one_letter_code
_entity_poly.pdbx_strand_id
1 'polypeptide(L)'
;GSTVLVTAGEYEEAVRIEGRTSLTIQAMEGAEVILTSNDDADWATVSIDDSEGVVLRGLTIRQPAMAAISVWNSSVIFENCAVREVSEHESDMAIFIQQHCEEVRFRNCDIGPNDSGGISLGSTTTGQIHIEGCRIHGN
;
A
#
# COMPACT_ATOMS: atom_id res chain seq x y z
N GLY A 1 -3.14 18.02 3.84
CA GLY A 1 -1.89 17.81 3.10
C GLY A 1 -2.01 18.29 1.68
N SER A 2 -0.92 18.19 0.93
CA SER A 2 -0.89 18.40 -0.53
C SER A 2 -1.57 17.22 -1.26
N THR A 3 -2.04 17.45 -2.48
CA THR A 3 -2.62 16.40 -3.32
C THR A 3 -1.80 16.21 -4.59
N VAL A 4 -1.44 14.96 -4.88
CA VAL A 4 -0.86 14.52 -6.14
C VAL A 4 -1.95 13.79 -6.92
N LEU A 5 -2.32 14.35 -8.07
CA LEU A 5 -3.24 13.70 -9.00
C LEU A 5 -2.44 12.91 -10.02
N VAL A 6 -2.77 11.63 -10.17
CA VAL A 6 -2.06 10.70 -11.06
C VAL A 6 -2.92 10.38 -12.26
N THR A 7 -2.39 10.66 -13.46
CA THR A 7 -3.02 10.29 -14.74
C THR A 7 -2.94 8.79 -14.98
N ALA A 8 -3.74 8.27 -15.91
CA ALA A 8 -3.69 6.86 -16.26
C ALA A 8 -2.29 6.46 -16.76
N GLY A 9 -1.85 5.27 -16.35
CA GLY A 9 -0.55 4.73 -16.73
C GLY A 9 -0.04 3.68 -15.75
N GLU A 10 1.00 2.97 -16.20
CA GLU A 10 1.81 2.10 -15.37
C GLU A 10 3.13 2.81 -15.06
N TYR A 11 3.44 2.91 -13.77
CA TYR A 11 4.60 3.61 -13.26
C TYR A 11 5.48 2.58 -12.55
N GLU A 12 6.59 2.28 -13.20
CA GLU A 12 7.65 1.42 -12.68
C GLU A 12 8.62 2.30 -11.88
N GLU A 13 8.64 2.11 -10.57
CA GLU A 13 9.62 2.55 -9.56
C GLU A 13 8.93 2.55 -8.18
N ALA A 14 9.70 2.35 -7.11
CA ALA A 14 9.15 2.40 -5.76
C ALA A 14 8.71 3.83 -5.35
N VAL A 15 7.52 3.95 -4.76
CA VAL A 15 7.02 5.20 -4.16
C VAL A 15 7.33 5.21 -2.67
N ARG A 16 8.10 6.21 -2.23
CA ARG A 16 8.46 6.40 -0.82
C ARG A 16 7.85 7.67 -0.25
N ILE A 17 7.16 7.54 0.88
CA ILE A 17 6.58 8.63 1.64
C ILE A 17 7.20 8.61 3.02
N GLU A 18 8.02 9.63 3.33
CA GLU A 18 8.82 9.69 4.55
C GLU A 18 8.87 11.11 5.16
N GLY A 19 9.33 11.21 6.40
CA GLY A 19 9.72 12.48 7.02
C GLY A 19 8.57 13.37 7.50
N ARG A 20 7.55 12.77 8.13
CA ARG A 20 6.35 13.43 8.69
C ARG A 20 5.51 14.12 7.64
N THR A 21 5.29 13.41 6.55
CA THR A 21 4.59 13.93 5.38
C THR A 21 3.09 13.64 5.47
N SER A 22 2.25 14.68 5.27
CA SER A 22 0.80 14.54 5.07
C SER A 22 0.46 14.83 3.61
N LEU A 23 -0.01 13.81 2.88
CA LEU A 23 -0.22 13.90 1.44
C LEU A 23 -1.34 12.96 0.98
N THR A 24 -2.02 13.35 -0.10
CA THR A 24 -2.98 12.49 -0.80
C THR A 24 -2.46 12.16 -2.18
N ILE A 25 -2.26 10.88 -2.50
CA ILE A 25 -2.02 10.40 -3.86
C ILE A 25 -3.32 9.81 -4.37
N GLN A 26 -3.85 10.37 -5.44
CA GLN A 26 -5.15 9.98 -5.96
C GLN A 26 -5.10 9.81 -7.48
N ALA A 27 -5.61 8.69 -7.98
CA ALA A 27 -5.91 8.53 -9.40
C ALA A 27 -6.94 9.57 -9.86
N MET A 28 -6.72 10.17 -11.02
CA MET A 28 -7.72 11.03 -11.66
C MET A 28 -9.01 10.24 -11.95
N GLU A 29 -10.13 10.94 -12.06
CA GLU A 29 -11.42 10.30 -12.33
C GLU A 29 -11.37 9.43 -13.59
N GLY A 30 -11.73 8.15 -13.46
CA GLY A 30 -11.70 7.17 -14.54
C GLY A 30 -10.30 6.71 -14.97
N ALA A 31 -9.23 7.16 -14.30
CA ALA A 31 -7.87 6.73 -14.61
C ALA A 31 -7.55 5.37 -13.99
N GLU A 32 -6.99 4.47 -14.80
CA GLU A 32 -6.32 3.26 -14.30
C GLU A 32 -4.85 3.60 -14.04
N VAL A 33 -4.47 3.57 -12.76
CA VAL A 33 -3.11 3.86 -12.30
C VAL A 33 -2.53 2.61 -11.67
N ILE A 34 -1.41 2.13 -12.21
CA ILE A 34 -0.70 0.95 -11.72
C ILE A 34 0.65 1.42 -11.22
N LEU A 35 0.91 1.20 -9.93
CA LEU A 35 2.23 1.34 -9.33
C LEU A 35 2.86 -0.04 -9.24
N THR A 36 4.07 -0.18 -9.74
CA THR A 36 4.86 -1.40 -9.65
C THR A 36 6.32 -1.06 -9.38
N SER A 37 7.05 -1.98 -8.78
CA SER A 37 8.50 -1.88 -8.62
C SER A 37 9.18 -2.87 -9.54
N ASN A 38 10.48 -2.71 -9.80
CA ASN A 38 11.24 -3.71 -10.54
C ASN A 38 11.49 -4.97 -9.68
N ASP A 39 11.83 -6.08 -10.33
CA ASP A 39 12.12 -7.39 -9.70
C ASP A 39 13.33 -7.32 -8.75
N ASP A 40 14.20 -6.33 -8.93
CA ASP A 40 15.40 -6.11 -8.11
C ASP A 40 15.18 -5.06 -6.99
N ALA A 41 13.93 -4.70 -6.69
CA ALA A 41 13.63 -3.66 -5.71
C ALA A 41 13.91 -4.14 -4.28
N ASP A 42 14.83 -3.44 -3.59
CA ASP A 42 15.13 -3.64 -2.17
C ASP A 42 14.01 -3.17 -1.23
N TRP A 43 12.94 -2.56 -1.75
CA TRP A 43 11.85 -1.95 -0.97
C TRP A 43 10.47 -2.35 -1.51
N ALA A 44 9.44 -2.13 -0.71
CA ALA A 44 8.06 -2.31 -1.16
C ALA A 44 7.71 -1.28 -2.24
N THR A 45 6.83 -1.66 -3.18
CA THR A 45 6.35 -0.79 -4.26
C THR A 45 5.81 0.53 -3.73
N VAL A 46 5.08 0.49 -2.61
CA VAL A 46 4.74 1.67 -1.81
C VAL A 46 5.25 1.49 -0.40
N SER A 47 6.10 2.40 0.06
CA SER A 47 6.63 2.42 1.43
C SER A 47 6.26 3.73 2.12
N ILE A 48 5.64 3.62 3.30
CA ILE A 48 5.20 4.76 4.11
C ILE A 48 5.85 4.64 5.48
N ASP A 49 6.72 5.58 5.82
CA ASP A 49 7.48 5.60 7.07
C ASP A 49 7.41 6.98 7.75
N ASP A 50 7.33 6.98 9.08
CA ASP A 50 7.28 8.17 9.94
C ASP A 50 6.36 9.29 9.38
N SER A 51 5.14 8.96 8.93
CA SER A 51 4.25 9.88 8.20
C SER A 51 2.82 9.88 8.73
N GLU A 52 2.19 11.06 8.78
CA GLU A 52 0.87 11.23 9.37
C GLU A 52 -0.14 11.79 8.35
N GLY A 53 -1.33 11.20 8.31
CA GLY A 53 -2.41 11.66 7.43
C GLY A 53 -2.10 11.45 5.94
N VAL A 54 -1.51 10.29 5.61
CA VAL A 54 -1.31 9.86 4.22
C VAL A 54 -2.61 9.22 3.71
N VAL A 55 -3.00 9.58 2.49
CA VAL A 55 -4.18 8.99 1.82
C VAL A 55 -3.80 8.51 0.44
N LEU A 56 -4.04 7.24 0.15
CA LEU A 56 -3.91 6.67 -1.19
C LEU A 56 -5.29 6.31 -1.71
N ARG A 57 -5.66 6.77 -2.91
CA ARG A 57 -7.01 6.58 -3.46
C ARG A 57 -7.02 6.15 -4.92
N GLY A 58 -7.76 5.09 -5.23
CA GLY A 58 -8.01 4.65 -6.60
C GLY A 58 -6.79 4.08 -7.33
N LEU A 59 -5.79 3.59 -6.58
CA LEU A 59 -4.53 3.08 -7.13
C LEU A 59 -4.55 1.54 -7.20
N THR A 60 -4.00 0.97 -8.26
CA THR A 60 -3.57 -0.43 -8.28
C THR A 60 -2.10 -0.50 -7.90
N ILE A 61 -1.74 -1.39 -6.98
CA ILE A 61 -0.37 -1.60 -6.53
C ILE A 61 -0.02 -3.08 -6.73
N ARG A 62 1.08 -3.34 -7.43
CA ARG A 62 1.60 -4.68 -7.74
C ARG A 62 3.03 -4.79 -7.25
N GLN A 63 3.45 -5.98 -6.84
CA GLN A 63 4.84 -6.23 -6.47
C GLN A 63 5.40 -7.43 -7.23
N PRO A 64 6.66 -7.33 -7.68
CA PRO A 64 7.39 -8.51 -8.12
C PRO A 64 8.57 -8.95 -7.22
N ALA A 65 8.96 -8.18 -6.18
CA ALA A 65 10.19 -8.44 -5.39
C ALA A 65 10.07 -8.61 -3.84
N MET A 66 9.55 -7.63 -3.06
CA MET A 66 9.43 -7.75 -1.58
C MET A 66 8.02 -7.63 -0.96
N ALA A 67 7.34 -6.49 -1.14
CA ALA A 67 5.94 -6.29 -0.73
C ALA A 67 5.29 -5.24 -1.63
N ALA A 68 3.98 -5.31 -1.83
CA ALA A 68 3.30 -4.23 -2.55
C ALA A 68 3.21 -2.97 -1.66
N ILE A 69 2.91 -3.15 -0.38
CA ILE A 69 2.77 -2.03 0.56
C ILE A 69 3.51 -2.33 1.87
N SER A 70 4.31 -1.39 2.34
CA SER A 70 4.85 -1.38 3.70
C SER A 70 4.47 -0.09 4.45
N VAL A 71 4.03 -0.24 5.71
CA VAL A 71 3.64 0.87 6.59
C VAL A 71 4.35 0.76 7.94
N TRP A 72 5.10 1.80 8.29
CA TRP A 72 5.91 1.90 9.50
C TRP A 72 5.67 3.25 10.18
N ASN A 73 5.49 3.29 11.50
CA ASN A 73 5.40 4.53 12.28
C ASN A 73 4.44 5.60 11.71
N SER A 74 3.32 5.18 11.14
CA SER A 74 2.52 6.07 10.27
C SER A 74 1.01 5.98 10.50
N SER A 75 0.28 7.00 10.06
CA SER A 75 -1.17 6.96 9.89
C SER A 75 -1.57 7.08 8.42
N VAL A 76 -2.34 6.09 7.94
CA VAL A 76 -2.60 5.90 6.50
C VAL A 76 -4.04 5.47 6.24
N ILE A 77 -4.65 6.04 5.21
CA ILE A 77 -5.94 5.60 4.66
C ILE A 77 -5.75 5.14 3.22
N PHE A 78 -6.14 3.90 2.93
CA PHE A 78 -6.28 3.36 1.58
C PHE A 78 -7.76 3.33 1.21
N GLU A 79 -8.15 3.97 0.11
CA GLU A 79 -9.55 4.05 -0.33
C GLU A 79 -9.71 3.64 -1.78
N ASN A 80 -10.54 2.63 -2.05
CA ASN A 80 -10.79 2.09 -3.39
C ASN A 80 -9.48 1.68 -4.10
N CYS A 81 -8.50 1.17 -3.37
CA CYS A 81 -7.25 0.67 -3.93
C CYS A 81 -7.33 -0.82 -4.23
N ALA A 82 -6.53 -1.29 -5.19
CA ALA A 82 -6.33 -2.70 -5.48
C ALA A 82 -4.88 -3.10 -5.17
N VAL A 83 -4.68 -4.22 -4.48
CA VAL A 83 -3.36 -4.84 -4.27
C VAL A 83 -3.42 -6.27 -4.78
N ARG A 84 -2.72 -6.55 -5.87
CA ARG A 84 -2.84 -7.82 -6.61
C ARG A 84 -1.53 -8.19 -7.28
N GLU A 85 -1.46 -9.45 -7.73
CA GLU A 85 -0.32 -9.96 -8.51
C GLU A 85 1.01 -9.81 -7.76
N VAL A 86 0.97 -10.01 -6.43
CA VAL A 86 2.15 -10.05 -5.55
C VAL A 86 2.71 -11.47 -5.56
N SER A 87 3.96 -11.62 -6.00
CA SER A 87 4.63 -12.92 -6.19
C SER A 87 5.18 -13.52 -4.90
N GLU A 88 5.41 -14.84 -4.89
CA GLU A 88 6.08 -15.55 -3.80
C GLU A 88 7.61 -15.28 -3.79
N HIS A 89 8.09 -14.41 -2.91
CA HIS A 89 9.39 -14.58 -2.26
C HIS A 89 9.23 -14.92 -0.77
N GLU A 90 10.25 -15.56 -0.17
CA GLU A 90 10.18 -16.34 1.10
C GLU A 90 9.69 -15.57 2.36
N SER A 91 9.36 -14.28 2.23
CA SER A 91 8.85 -13.44 3.32
C SER A 91 7.74 -12.47 2.90
N ASP A 92 7.22 -12.63 1.68
CA ASP A 92 6.42 -11.58 1.05
C ASP A 92 5.02 -11.52 1.66
N MET A 93 4.55 -10.30 1.83
CA MET A 93 3.19 -9.99 2.21
C MET A 93 2.73 -8.92 1.24
N ALA A 94 1.52 -9.05 0.71
CA ALA A 94 0.95 -8.02 -0.15
C ALA A 94 0.91 -6.68 0.59
N ILE A 95 0.51 -6.70 1.87
CA ILE A 95 0.54 -5.53 2.75
C ILE A 95 1.18 -5.91 4.08
N PHE A 96 2.22 -5.18 4.46
CA PHE A 96 2.91 -5.34 5.75
C PHE A 96 2.83 -4.07 6.58
N ILE A 97 2.30 -4.19 7.81
CA ILE A 97 2.17 -3.09 8.77
C ILE A 97 3.00 -3.43 10.00
N GLN A 98 3.88 -2.53 10.43
CA GLN A 98 4.75 -2.75 11.59
C GLN A 98 4.92 -1.48 12.45
N GLN A 99 5.33 -1.70 13.71
CA GLN A 99 5.66 -0.66 14.68
C GLN A 99 4.45 0.22 15.05
N HIS A 100 4.68 1.46 15.47
CA HIS A 100 3.60 2.29 16.00
C HIS A 100 2.80 2.97 14.88
N CYS A 101 1.69 2.39 14.46
CA CYS A 101 0.82 3.00 13.45
C CYS A 101 -0.46 3.49 14.13
N GLU A 102 -0.58 4.81 14.37
CA GLU A 102 -1.72 5.40 15.11
C GLU A 102 -3.07 4.92 14.55
N GLU A 103 -3.25 5.04 13.25
CA GLU A 103 -4.41 4.53 12.52
C GLU A 103 -4.00 4.07 11.11
N VAL A 104 -4.27 2.81 10.77
CA VAL A 104 -4.25 2.33 9.37
C VAL A 104 -5.64 1.87 8.98
N ARG A 105 -6.16 2.41 7.89
CA ARG A 105 -7.52 2.13 7.45
C ARG A 105 -7.56 1.72 5.98
N PHE A 106 -8.28 0.64 5.70
CA PHE A 106 -8.62 0.18 4.37
C PHE A 106 -10.13 0.34 4.16
N ARG A 107 -10.53 1.04 3.10
CA ARG A 107 -11.93 1.24 2.72
C ARG A 107 -12.17 0.82 1.28
N ASN A 108 -13.07 -0.14 1.10
CA ASN A 108 -13.47 -0.64 -0.23
C ASN A 108 -12.28 -1.06 -1.10
N CYS A 109 -11.23 -1.61 -0.48
CA CYS A 109 -10.07 -2.11 -1.21
C CYS A 109 -10.29 -3.56 -1.68
N ASP A 110 -9.62 -3.92 -2.78
CA ASP A 110 -9.54 -5.30 -3.28
C ASP A 110 -8.12 -5.83 -3.10
N ILE A 111 -7.93 -6.88 -2.31
CA ILE A 111 -6.62 -7.42 -1.94
C ILE A 111 -6.57 -8.89 -2.38
N GLY A 112 -5.96 -9.10 -3.54
CA GLY A 112 -5.79 -10.38 -4.19
C GLY A 112 -6.23 -10.41 -5.67
N PRO A 113 -5.95 -11.51 -6.40
CA PRO A 113 -5.18 -12.65 -5.92
C PRO A 113 -3.69 -12.32 -5.79
N ASN A 114 -3.05 -12.89 -4.78
CA ASN A 114 -1.62 -12.80 -4.47
C ASN A 114 -1.13 -14.21 -4.13
N ASP A 115 0.10 -14.53 -4.50
CA ASP A 115 0.71 -15.81 -4.09
C ASP A 115 1.30 -15.71 -2.65
N SER A 116 1.12 -14.55 -2.00
CA SER A 116 1.63 -14.22 -0.67
C SER A 116 0.52 -13.78 0.30
N GLY A 117 0.85 -13.64 1.59
CA GLY A 117 -0.13 -13.27 2.61
C GLY A 117 -0.75 -11.88 2.37
N GLY A 118 -2.07 -11.75 2.51
CA GLY A 118 -2.79 -10.54 2.12
C GLY A 118 -2.50 -9.30 2.96
N ILE A 119 -2.84 -9.33 4.25
CA ILE A 119 -2.48 -8.26 5.20
C ILE A 119 -1.82 -8.92 6.41
N SER A 120 -0.59 -8.49 6.72
CA SER A 120 0.17 -8.96 7.86
C SER A 120 0.49 -7.82 8.81
N LEU A 121 0.29 -8.09 10.11
CA LEU A 121 0.62 -7.19 11.20
C LEU A 121 1.85 -7.75 11.90
N GLY A 122 2.95 -7.00 11.90
CA GLY A 122 4.17 -7.37 12.61
C GLY A 122 3.95 -7.48 14.11
N SER A 123 4.78 -8.27 14.80
CA SER A 123 4.66 -8.56 16.24
C SER A 123 4.80 -7.33 17.16
N THR A 124 5.33 -6.23 16.64
CA THR A 124 5.50 -4.96 17.34
C THR A 124 4.46 -3.90 16.95
N THR A 125 3.45 -4.29 16.16
CA THR A 125 2.41 -3.36 15.69
C THR A 125 1.54 -2.89 16.86
N THR A 126 1.34 -1.58 16.95
CA THR A 126 0.42 -0.96 17.92
C THR A 126 -0.44 0.09 17.21
N GLY A 127 -1.59 0.44 17.80
CA GLY A 127 -2.54 1.42 17.27
C GLY A 127 -3.82 0.77 16.74
N GLN A 128 -4.52 1.45 15.82
CA GLN A 128 -5.82 1.01 15.32
C GLN A 128 -5.75 0.60 13.85
N ILE A 129 -6.21 -0.63 13.55
CA ILE A 129 -6.30 -1.13 12.17
C ILE A 129 -7.77 -1.35 11.83
N HIS A 130 -8.24 -0.67 10.79
CA HIS A 130 -9.63 -0.71 10.33
C HIS A 130 -9.71 -1.28 8.92
N ILE A 131 -10.52 -2.32 8.71
CA ILE A 131 -10.77 -2.91 7.39
C ILE A 131 -12.27 -2.87 7.15
N GLU A 132 -12.71 -2.02 6.23
CA GLU A 132 -14.12 -1.68 6.02
C GLU A 132 -14.48 -1.89 4.54
N GLY A 133 -15.49 -2.73 4.26
CA GLY A 133 -15.97 -2.95 2.89
C GLY A 133 -14.96 -3.54 1.91
N CYS A 134 -13.83 -4.07 2.41
CA CYS A 134 -12.78 -4.63 1.57
C CYS A 134 -13.10 -6.08 1.17
N ARG A 135 -12.54 -6.50 0.03
CA ARG A 135 -12.50 -7.90 -0.39
C ARG A 135 -11.06 -8.38 -0.30
N ILE A 136 -10.82 -9.47 0.45
CA ILE A 136 -9.51 -10.10 0.58
C ILE A 136 -9.66 -11.54 0.12
N HIS A 137 -8.93 -11.97 -0.92
CA HIS A 137 -9.16 -13.26 -1.56
C HIS A 137 -7.93 -13.84 -2.27
N GLY A 138 -7.77 -15.16 -2.23
CA GLY A 138 -6.66 -15.85 -2.92
C GLY A 138 -5.31 -15.28 -2.49
N ASN A 139 -5.01 -15.38 -1.20
CA ASN A 139 -3.75 -15.03 -0.53
C ASN A 139 -3.36 -16.22 0.37
#